data_AF-A0A522QJ82-F1
#
_entry.id   AF-A0A522QJ82-F1
#
_cell.length_a   1.000
_cell.length_b   1.000
_cell.length_c   1.000
_cell.angle_alpha   90.00
_cell.angle_beta   90.00
_cell.angle_gamma   90.00
#
_symmetry.space_group_name_H-M   'P 1'
#
loop_
_entity.id
_entity.type
_entity.pdbx_description
1 polymer ?
#
loop_
_entity_poly.entity_id
_entity_poly.type
_entity_poly.pdbx_seq_one_letter_code
_entity_poly.pdbx_strand_id
1 'polypeptide(L)'
;MEGEASDRAAVRLSPPARRRLVELGAETLGRLRPEEVPVALRAVARFTPKGRVQRGGVAIAAALDADDDFRAHVASAVEEALPVLAAAVRGGDTAACDPADVAATAFLLRPPQWLQTVADDVREWDRRQGAGKQVTAERDRMREEVTALTARLKAERASHRTAIAEAVAAVEADLARVRRELRARTEQARDADRARDEAVAALAEEQERAGRAAAAADAEARALRARVAEL
;
A
#
# COMPACT_ATOMS: atom_id res chain seq x y z
N MET A 1 33.98 -41.98 -27.69
CA MET A 1 32.90 -41.30 -28.44
C MET A 1 31.61 -41.23 -27.62
N GLU A 2 31.68 -40.84 -26.33
CA GLU A 2 30.49 -40.67 -25.47
C GLU A 2 30.29 -39.21 -25.00
N GLY A 3 31.20 -38.30 -25.40
CA GLY A 3 31.17 -36.89 -24.98
C GLY A 3 30.30 -35.95 -25.82
N GLU A 4 30.00 -36.29 -27.08
CA GLU A 4 29.23 -35.41 -27.98
C GLU A 4 27.71 -35.50 -27.79
N ALA A 5 27.20 -36.63 -27.32
CA ALA A 5 25.76 -36.82 -27.13
C ALA A 5 25.19 -36.07 -25.90
N SER A 6 26.04 -35.77 -24.91
CA SER A 6 25.64 -35.06 -23.69
C SER A 6 25.62 -33.53 -23.84
N ASP A 7 26.19 -32.97 -24.91
CA ASP A 7 26.30 -31.53 -25.16
C ASP A 7 25.03 -30.91 -25.79
N ARG A 8 24.03 -31.74 -26.12
CA ARG A 8 22.74 -31.33 -26.70
C ARG A 8 21.66 -30.95 -25.69
N ALA A 9 21.97 -30.92 -24.39
CA ALA A 9 21.05 -30.33 -23.41
C ALA A 9 20.94 -28.83 -23.70
N ALA A 10 19.81 -28.40 -24.29
CA ALA A 10 19.56 -27.05 -24.77
C ALA A 10 20.12 -25.99 -23.80
N VAL A 11 21.26 -25.39 -24.17
CA VAL A 11 21.93 -24.43 -23.30
C VAL A 11 21.05 -23.19 -23.19
N ARG A 12 20.58 -22.91 -21.98
CA ARG A 12 19.78 -21.72 -21.69
C ARG A 12 20.70 -20.50 -21.70
N LEU A 13 20.41 -19.53 -22.55
CA LEU A 13 20.99 -18.18 -22.51
C LEU A 13 20.05 -17.23 -21.77
N SER A 14 20.61 -16.24 -21.06
CA SER A 14 19.81 -15.14 -20.52
C SER A 14 19.13 -14.37 -21.66
N PRO A 15 17.99 -13.70 -21.44
CA PRO A 15 17.33 -12.92 -22.50
C PRO A 15 18.23 -11.85 -23.14
N PRO A 16 19.06 -11.09 -22.40
CA PRO A 16 20.04 -10.18 -22.99
C PRO A 16 21.07 -10.89 -23.88
N ALA A 17 21.68 -12.00 -23.39
CA ALA A 17 22.66 -12.75 -24.16
C ALA A 17 22.05 -13.39 -25.42
N ARG A 18 20.82 -13.93 -25.33
CA ARG A 18 20.08 -14.47 -26.49
C ARG A 18 19.80 -13.39 -27.53
N ARG A 19 19.37 -12.21 -27.10
CA ARG A 19 19.14 -11.08 -28.01
C ARG A 19 20.45 -10.69 -28.71
N ARG A 20 21.54 -10.59 -27.96
CA ARG A 20 22.85 -10.26 -28.51
C ARG A 20 23.33 -11.30 -29.53
N LEU A 21 23.18 -12.58 -29.21
CA LEU A 21 23.48 -13.69 -30.11
C LEU A 21 22.70 -13.60 -31.43
N VAL A 22 21.40 -13.28 -31.35
CA VAL A 22 20.55 -13.08 -32.54
C VAL A 22 20.98 -11.86 -33.36
N GLU A 23 21.37 -10.76 -32.70
CA GLU A 23 21.88 -9.57 -33.39
C GLU A 23 23.14 -9.87 -34.19
N LEU A 24 24.11 -10.57 -33.57
CA LEU A 24 25.33 -11.03 -34.24
C LEU A 24 25.03 -11.98 -35.41
N GLY A 25 24.14 -12.95 -35.19
CA GLY A 25 23.70 -13.86 -36.25
C GLY A 25 22.98 -13.15 -37.41
N ALA A 26 22.14 -12.16 -37.13
CA ALA A 26 21.44 -11.38 -38.14
C ALA A 26 22.36 -10.47 -38.96
N GLU A 27 23.43 -9.97 -38.34
CA GLU A 27 24.47 -9.18 -39.00
C GLU A 27 25.29 -10.07 -39.94
N THR A 28 25.82 -11.19 -39.44
CA THR A 28 26.60 -12.14 -40.24
C THR A 28 25.77 -12.72 -41.39
N LEU A 29 24.52 -13.12 -41.13
CA LEU A 29 23.60 -13.62 -42.16
C LEU A 29 23.42 -12.65 -43.34
N GLY A 30 23.52 -11.35 -43.08
CA GLY A 30 23.42 -10.33 -44.13
C GLY A 30 24.65 -10.23 -45.04
N ARG A 31 25.78 -10.83 -44.66
CA ARG A 31 27.07 -10.81 -45.38
C ARG A 31 27.41 -12.14 -46.05
N LEU A 32 26.68 -13.21 -45.74
CA LEU A 32 26.91 -14.55 -46.30
C LEU A 32 26.54 -14.63 -47.78
N ARG A 33 27.31 -15.44 -48.52
CA ARG A 33 26.96 -15.80 -49.90
C ARG A 33 25.72 -16.69 -49.92
N PRO A 34 24.90 -16.68 -50.99
CA PRO A 34 23.67 -17.49 -51.06
C PRO A 34 23.88 -18.99 -50.79
N GLU A 35 25.04 -19.53 -51.21
CA GLU A 35 25.48 -20.90 -50.97
C GLU A 35 25.83 -21.21 -49.50
N GLU A 36 26.21 -20.21 -48.71
CA GLU A 36 26.60 -20.34 -47.29
C GLU A 36 25.39 -20.14 -46.34
N VAL A 37 24.24 -19.70 -46.87
CA VAL A 37 23.05 -19.45 -46.06
C VAL A 37 22.32 -20.77 -45.75
N PRO A 38 22.13 -21.11 -44.46
CA PRO A 38 21.36 -22.28 -44.06
C PRO A 38 19.97 -22.29 -44.69
N VAL A 39 19.50 -23.47 -45.11
CA VAL A 39 18.20 -23.63 -45.78
C VAL A 39 17.07 -22.98 -44.97
N ALA A 40 17.09 -23.18 -43.65
CA ALA A 40 16.11 -22.64 -42.71
C ALA A 40 16.11 -21.09 -42.65
N LEU A 41 17.20 -20.44 -43.02
CA LEU A 41 17.38 -18.99 -42.92
C LEU A 41 17.26 -18.24 -44.26
N ARG A 42 17.10 -18.94 -45.40
CA ARG A 42 17.04 -18.28 -46.73
C ARG A 42 15.93 -17.23 -46.84
N ALA A 43 14.77 -17.48 -46.23
CA ALA A 43 13.69 -16.50 -46.19
C ALA A 43 14.02 -15.30 -45.30
N VAL A 44 14.66 -15.56 -44.15
CA VAL A 44 15.09 -14.54 -43.20
C VAL A 44 16.20 -13.67 -43.78
N ALA A 45 17.13 -14.23 -44.53
CA ALA A 45 18.24 -13.51 -45.16
C ALA A 45 17.75 -12.35 -46.05
N ARG A 46 16.59 -12.52 -46.71
CA ARG A 46 15.95 -11.50 -47.56
C ARG A 46 15.31 -10.33 -46.80
N PHE A 47 15.14 -10.46 -45.48
CA PHE A 47 14.57 -9.37 -44.68
C PHE A 47 15.55 -8.20 -44.55
N THR A 48 15.01 -7.02 -44.27
CA THR A 48 15.83 -5.87 -43.86
C THR A 48 16.60 -6.21 -42.58
N PRO A 49 17.76 -5.55 -42.30
CA PRO A 49 18.56 -5.84 -41.12
C PRO A 49 17.76 -5.85 -39.81
N LYS A 50 16.91 -4.83 -39.61
CA LYS A 50 16.00 -4.75 -38.46
C LYS A 50 14.94 -5.87 -38.47
N GLY A 51 14.44 -6.23 -39.65
CA GLY A 51 13.47 -7.31 -39.84
C GLY A 51 14.03 -8.69 -39.49
N ARG A 52 15.33 -8.93 -39.73
CA ARG A 52 16.02 -10.18 -39.37
C ARG A 52 16.01 -10.42 -37.86
N VAL A 53 16.32 -9.38 -37.08
CA VAL A 53 16.30 -9.46 -35.61
C VAL A 53 14.87 -9.61 -35.08
N GLN A 54 13.94 -8.77 -35.54
CA GLN A 54 12.57 -8.72 -34.97
C GLN A 54 11.69 -9.91 -35.36
N ARG A 55 11.74 -10.34 -36.62
CA ARG A 55 10.85 -11.39 -37.16
C ARG A 55 11.58 -12.71 -37.37
N GLY A 56 12.88 -12.66 -37.67
CA GLY A 56 13.70 -13.85 -37.90
C GLY A 56 14.44 -14.37 -36.67
N GLY A 57 14.37 -13.67 -35.53
CA GLY A 57 15.23 -13.95 -34.38
C GLY A 57 15.13 -15.37 -33.83
N VAL A 58 13.93 -15.95 -33.80
CA VAL A 58 13.73 -17.34 -33.35
C VAL A 58 14.41 -18.33 -34.30
N ALA A 59 14.27 -18.12 -35.61
CA ALA A 59 14.90 -18.98 -36.63
C ALA A 59 16.42 -18.86 -36.58
N ILE A 60 16.95 -17.64 -36.41
CA ILE A 60 18.39 -17.38 -36.29
C ILE A 60 18.96 -18.07 -35.04
N ALA A 61 18.29 -17.96 -33.89
CA ALA A 61 18.73 -18.62 -32.67
C ALA A 61 18.72 -20.15 -32.81
N ALA A 62 17.69 -20.71 -33.43
CA ALA A 62 17.60 -22.15 -33.68
C ALA A 62 18.70 -22.64 -34.64
N ALA A 63 19.00 -21.87 -35.68
CA ALA A 63 20.08 -22.19 -36.61
C ALA A 63 21.45 -22.13 -35.93
N LEU A 64 21.73 -21.15 -35.06
CA LEU A 64 23.01 -21.07 -34.33
C LEU A 64 23.24 -22.26 -33.38
N ASP A 65 22.16 -22.88 -32.91
CA ASP A 65 22.21 -24.06 -32.05
C ASP A 65 22.38 -25.37 -32.84
N ALA A 66 21.73 -25.46 -34.01
CA ALA A 66 21.66 -26.69 -34.81
C ALA A 66 22.67 -26.79 -35.97
N ASP A 67 23.20 -25.66 -36.44
CA ASP A 67 24.06 -25.56 -37.63
C ASP A 67 25.46 -25.03 -37.22
N ASP A 68 26.42 -25.96 -37.19
CA ASP A 68 27.79 -25.69 -36.78
C ASP A 68 28.53 -24.78 -37.76
N ASP A 69 28.25 -24.91 -39.07
CA ASP A 69 28.89 -24.09 -40.11
C ASP A 69 28.43 -22.64 -39.97
N PHE A 70 27.11 -22.43 -39.82
CA PHE A 70 26.58 -21.09 -39.59
C PHE A 70 27.13 -20.48 -38.32
N ARG A 71 27.18 -21.24 -37.22
CA ARG A 71 27.77 -20.77 -35.96
C ARG A 71 29.25 -20.42 -36.14
N ALA A 72 30.02 -21.22 -36.88
CA ALA A 72 31.43 -20.95 -37.16
C ALA A 72 31.63 -19.66 -37.97
N HIS A 73 30.75 -19.38 -38.94
CA HIS A 73 30.79 -18.12 -39.69
C HIS A 73 30.52 -16.91 -38.78
N VAL A 74 29.56 -17.05 -37.86
CA VAL A 74 29.25 -16.00 -36.88
C VAL A 74 30.38 -15.84 -35.88
N ALA A 75 30.99 -16.93 -35.42
CA ALA A 75 32.18 -16.92 -34.58
C ALA A 75 33.33 -16.16 -35.24
N SER A 76 33.68 -16.49 -36.49
CA SER A 76 34.73 -15.80 -37.25
C SER A 76 34.45 -14.29 -37.38
N ALA A 77 33.21 -13.92 -37.70
CA ALA A 77 32.82 -12.52 -37.80
C ALA A 77 32.95 -11.78 -36.45
N VAL A 78 32.67 -12.43 -35.33
CA VAL A 78 32.86 -11.87 -33.98
C VAL A 78 34.34 -11.71 -33.65
N GLU A 79 35.20 -12.66 -34.02
CA GLU A 79 36.64 -12.56 -33.79
C GLU A 79 37.26 -11.39 -34.57
N GLU A 80 36.81 -11.15 -35.79
CA GLU A 80 37.24 -10.02 -36.61
C GLU A 80 36.72 -8.68 -36.07
N ALA A 81 35.44 -8.62 -35.71
CA ALA A 81 34.81 -7.37 -35.29
C ALA A 81 35.14 -6.98 -33.84
N LEU A 82 35.35 -7.96 -32.96
CA LEU A 82 35.53 -7.79 -31.52
C LEU A 82 36.70 -8.62 -30.99
N PRO A 83 37.93 -8.42 -31.50
CA PRO A 83 39.08 -9.27 -31.17
C PRO A 83 39.44 -9.26 -29.68
N VAL A 84 39.28 -8.11 -29.01
CA VAL A 84 39.56 -7.97 -27.57
C VAL A 84 38.59 -8.81 -26.74
N LEU A 85 37.30 -8.79 -27.07
CA LEU A 85 36.29 -9.59 -26.37
C LEU A 85 36.48 -11.08 -26.62
N ALA A 86 36.77 -11.48 -27.87
CA ALA A 86 37.05 -12.87 -28.22
C ALA A 86 38.27 -13.41 -27.43
N ALA A 87 39.35 -12.63 -27.36
CA ALA A 87 40.53 -12.98 -26.58
C ALA A 87 40.23 -13.08 -25.07
N ALA A 88 39.50 -12.10 -24.52
CA ALA A 88 39.06 -12.10 -23.13
C ALA A 88 38.22 -13.35 -22.78
N VAL A 89 37.26 -13.70 -23.63
CA VAL A 89 36.40 -14.88 -23.46
C VAL A 89 37.20 -16.18 -23.52
N ARG A 90 38.15 -16.30 -24.46
CA ARG A 90 39.04 -17.47 -24.56
C ARG A 90 39.97 -17.59 -23.34
N GLY A 91 40.52 -16.46 -22.88
CA GLY A 91 41.44 -16.39 -21.73
C GLY A 91 40.77 -16.40 -20.36
N GLY A 92 39.45 -16.17 -20.29
CA GLY A 92 38.69 -16.12 -19.04
C GLY A 92 38.75 -14.79 -18.28
N ASP A 93 39.43 -13.76 -18.80
CA ASP A 93 39.51 -12.43 -18.20
C ASP A 93 38.38 -11.52 -18.70
N THR A 94 37.15 -11.79 -18.25
CA THR A 94 35.94 -11.13 -18.75
C THR A 94 35.33 -10.11 -17.78
N ALA A 95 36.04 -9.77 -16.70
CA ALA A 95 35.50 -8.96 -15.60
C ALA A 95 35.08 -7.54 -16.02
N ALA A 96 35.74 -6.97 -17.03
CA ALA A 96 35.46 -5.64 -17.56
C ALA A 96 34.45 -5.62 -18.73
N CYS A 97 33.95 -6.79 -19.16
CA CYS A 97 33.06 -6.92 -20.30
C CYS A 97 31.59 -7.01 -19.87
N ASP A 98 30.66 -6.66 -20.77
CA ASP A 98 29.23 -6.90 -20.53
C ASP A 98 28.97 -8.42 -20.44
N PRO A 99 28.39 -8.94 -19.34
CA PRO A 99 28.06 -10.36 -19.18
C PRO A 99 27.24 -10.95 -20.34
N ALA A 100 26.34 -10.16 -20.94
CA ALA A 100 25.52 -10.62 -22.06
C ALA A 100 26.34 -10.84 -23.34
N ASP A 101 27.29 -9.93 -23.61
CA ASP A 101 28.24 -10.04 -24.73
C ASP A 101 29.21 -11.20 -24.52
N VAL A 102 29.66 -11.40 -23.28
CA VAL A 102 30.53 -12.50 -22.86
C VAL A 102 29.84 -13.85 -23.05
N ALA A 103 28.60 -13.99 -22.59
CA ALA A 103 27.83 -15.24 -22.73
C ALA A 103 27.49 -15.54 -24.19
N ALA A 104 27.10 -14.53 -24.99
CA ALA A 104 26.85 -14.72 -26.41
C ALA A 104 28.13 -15.11 -27.18
N THR A 105 29.25 -14.46 -26.88
CA THR A 105 30.55 -14.77 -27.50
C THR A 105 31.08 -16.14 -27.06
N ALA A 106 30.93 -16.50 -25.78
CA ALA A 106 31.30 -17.82 -25.28
C ALA A 106 30.48 -18.94 -25.95
N PHE A 107 29.18 -18.71 -26.17
CA PHE A 107 28.33 -19.63 -26.92
C PHE A 107 28.84 -19.86 -28.36
N LEU A 108 29.30 -18.80 -29.03
CA LEU A 108 29.79 -18.89 -30.40
C LEU A 108 31.19 -19.54 -30.49
N LEU A 109 32.13 -19.11 -29.66
CA LEU A 109 33.54 -19.52 -29.72
C LEU A 109 33.83 -20.87 -29.07
N ARG A 110 32.93 -21.36 -28.20
CA ARG A 110 33.03 -22.63 -27.47
C ARG A 110 34.42 -22.90 -26.82
N PRO A 111 35.08 -21.94 -26.13
CA PRO A 111 36.30 -22.23 -25.35
C PRO A 111 35.99 -23.23 -24.22
N PRO A 112 36.98 -23.96 -23.65
CA PRO A 112 36.72 -25.05 -22.70
C PRO A 112 35.72 -24.74 -21.55
N GLN A 113 35.69 -23.50 -21.07
CA GLN A 113 34.85 -23.00 -19.98
C GLN A 113 33.50 -22.41 -20.41
N TRP A 114 33.12 -22.50 -21.69
CA TRP A 114 31.97 -21.76 -22.25
C TRP A 114 30.63 -22.08 -21.58
N LEU A 115 30.39 -23.34 -21.22
CA LEU A 115 29.17 -23.76 -20.52
C LEU A 115 29.04 -23.08 -19.16
N GLN A 116 30.16 -22.96 -18.44
CA GLN A 116 30.19 -22.32 -17.13
C GLN A 116 29.92 -20.82 -17.26
N THR A 117 30.55 -20.15 -18.24
CA THR A 117 30.32 -18.74 -18.54
C THR A 117 28.85 -18.43 -18.84
N VAL A 118 28.20 -19.25 -19.68
CA VAL A 118 26.78 -19.09 -20.00
C VAL A 118 25.88 -19.37 -18.78
N ALA A 119 26.20 -20.41 -18.00
CA ALA A 119 25.45 -20.72 -16.79
C ALA A 119 25.54 -19.59 -15.74
N ASP A 120 26.69 -18.95 -15.59
CA ASP A 120 26.89 -17.85 -14.65
C ASP A 120 26.13 -16.58 -15.05
N ASP A 121 26.10 -16.24 -16.35
CA ASP A 121 25.27 -15.15 -16.86
C ASP A 121 23.78 -15.38 -16.57
N VAL A 122 23.30 -16.61 -16.78
CA VAL A 122 21.90 -16.97 -16.46
C VAL A 122 21.62 -16.84 -14.96
N ARG A 123 22.50 -17.37 -14.09
CA ARG A 123 22.32 -17.29 -12.62
C ARG A 123 22.32 -15.84 -12.14
N GLU A 124 23.21 -15.01 -12.68
CA GLU A 124 23.28 -13.59 -12.33
C GLU A 124 22.04 -12.84 -12.83
N TRP A 125 21.58 -13.10 -14.06
CA TRP A 125 20.35 -12.52 -14.59
C TRP A 125 19.13 -12.91 -13.73
N ASP A 126 18.97 -14.19 -13.41
CA ASP A 126 17.88 -14.68 -12.57
C ASP A 126 17.94 -14.05 -11.15
N ARG A 127 19.14 -13.91 -10.54
CA ARG A 127 19.31 -13.20 -9.26
C ARG A 127 18.85 -11.75 -9.32
N ARG A 128 19.28 -11.00 -10.34
CA ARG A 128 18.89 -9.59 -10.52
C ARG A 128 17.38 -9.43 -10.72
N GLN A 129 16.77 -10.31 -11.52
CA GLN A 129 15.33 -10.30 -11.73
C GLN A 129 14.55 -10.69 -10.47
N GLY A 130 15.02 -11.69 -9.72
CA GLY A 130 14.43 -12.10 -8.45
C GLY A 130 14.45 -10.96 -7.43
N ALA A 131 15.59 -10.31 -7.26
CA ALA A 131 15.74 -9.15 -6.38
C ALA A 131 14.82 -7.98 -6.81
N GLY A 132 14.76 -7.67 -8.11
CA GLY A 132 13.87 -6.63 -8.63
C GLY A 132 12.39 -6.90 -8.36
N LYS A 133 11.93 -8.13 -8.57
CA LYS A 133 10.54 -8.55 -8.28
C LYS A 133 10.20 -8.46 -6.80
N GLN A 134 11.14 -8.86 -5.93
CA GLN A 134 10.95 -8.78 -4.48
C GLN A 134 10.80 -7.33 -4.02
N VAL A 135 11.67 -6.44 -4.50
CA VAL A 135 11.60 -5.00 -4.19
C VAL A 135 10.28 -4.38 -4.68
N THR A 136 9.83 -4.73 -5.89
CA THR A 136 8.54 -4.22 -6.39
C THR A 136 7.35 -4.74 -5.58
N ALA A 137 7.35 -6.03 -5.22
CA ALA A 137 6.28 -6.63 -4.43
C ALA A 137 6.22 -6.02 -3.02
N GLU A 138 7.37 -5.80 -2.39
CA GLU A 138 7.44 -5.16 -1.08
C GLU A 138 6.95 -3.70 -1.15
N ARG A 139 7.39 -2.93 -2.16
CA ARG A 139 6.90 -1.57 -2.38
C ARG A 139 5.38 -1.53 -2.56
N ASP A 140 4.82 -2.47 -3.31
CA ASP A 140 3.39 -2.49 -3.59
C ASP A 140 2.59 -2.86 -2.33
N ARG A 141 3.07 -3.83 -1.54
CA ARG A 141 2.52 -4.14 -0.21
C ARG A 141 2.53 -2.92 0.72
N MET A 142 3.65 -2.20 0.79
CA MET A 142 3.75 -1.00 1.64
C MET A 142 2.80 0.11 1.19
N ARG A 143 2.57 0.26 -0.13
CA ARG A 143 1.58 1.21 -0.67
C ARG A 143 0.16 0.83 -0.27
N GLU A 144 -0.20 -0.44 -0.39
CA GLU A 144 -1.51 -0.95 0.04
C GLU A 144 -1.73 -0.71 1.53
N GLU A 145 -0.72 -0.95 2.36
CA GLU A 145 -0.78 -0.69 3.80
C GLU A 145 -0.98 0.79 4.11
N VAL A 146 -0.24 1.68 3.46
CA VAL A 146 -0.43 3.14 3.60
C VAL A 146 -1.84 3.57 3.18
N THR A 147 -2.35 3.03 2.07
CA THR A 147 -3.72 3.32 1.61
C THR A 147 -4.76 2.83 2.63
N ALA A 148 -4.60 1.61 3.17
CA ALA A 148 -5.48 1.05 4.18
C ALA A 148 -5.48 1.86 5.48
N LEU A 149 -4.29 2.22 5.99
CA LEU A 149 -4.14 3.04 7.19
C LEU A 149 -4.73 4.44 7.01
N THR A 150 -4.54 5.04 5.83
CA THR A 150 -5.12 6.35 5.51
C THR A 150 -6.65 6.29 5.46
N ALA A 151 -7.22 5.25 4.86
CA ALA A 151 -8.66 5.03 4.83
C ALA A 151 -9.23 4.83 6.24
N ARG A 152 -8.56 4.01 7.07
CA ARG A 152 -8.93 3.78 8.47
C ARG A 152 -8.91 5.07 9.28
N LEU A 153 -7.84 5.86 9.20
CA LEU A 153 -7.74 7.14 9.91
C LEU A 153 -8.85 8.10 9.48
N LYS A 154 -9.20 8.14 8.18
CA LYS A 154 -10.29 8.98 7.69
C LYS A 154 -11.64 8.53 8.25
N ALA A 155 -11.90 7.23 8.31
CA ALA A 155 -13.12 6.66 8.88
C ALA A 155 -13.22 6.93 10.38
N GLU A 156 -12.14 6.70 11.14
CA GLU A 156 -12.09 6.99 12.59
C GLU A 156 -12.32 8.48 12.86
N ARG A 157 -11.68 9.38 12.09
CA ARG A 157 -11.91 10.83 12.21
C ARG A 157 -13.36 11.23 11.92
N ALA A 158 -13.99 10.62 10.92
CA ALA A 158 -15.40 10.87 10.62
C ALA A 158 -16.29 10.40 11.78
N SER A 159 -16.05 9.19 12.28
CA SER A 159 -16.77 8.63 13.43
C SER A 159 -16.63 9.49 14.68
N HIS A 160 -15.41 9.92 15.01
CA HIS A 160 -15.18 10.80 16.16
C HIS A 160 -15.87 12.15 16.00
N ARG A 161 -15.90 12.71 14.79
CA ARG A 161 -16.59 13.97 14.52
C ARG A 161 -18.09 13.86 14.78
N THR A 162 -18.71 12.77 14.33
CA THR A 162 -20.13 12.49 14.60
C THR A 162 -20.38 12.30 16.09
N ALA A 163 -19.58 11.48 16.77
CA ALA A 163 -19.71 11.24 18.21
C ALA A 163 -19.56 12.52 19.05
N ILE A 164 -18.62 13.40 18.69
CA ILE A 164 -18.47 14.70 19.35
C ILE A 164 -19.70 15.58 19.11
N ALA A 165 -20.23 15.64 17.89
CA ALA A 165 -21.42 16.43 17.58
C ALA A 165 -22.65 15.95 18.37
N GLU A 166 -22.85 14.63 18.46
CA GLU A 166 -23.91 14.02 19.25
C GLU A 166 -23.76 14.30 20.75
N ALA A 167 -22.54 14.17 21.29
CA ALA A 167 -22.25 14.47 22.68
C ALA A 167 -22.51 15.95 23.02
N VAL A 168 -22.11 16.87 22.15
CA VAL A 168 -22.38 18.31 22.32
C VAL A 168 -23.88 18.58 22.32
N ALA A 169 -24.63 18.03 21.36
CA ALA A 169 -26.08 18.21 21.30
C ALA A 169 -26.79 17.65 22.55
N ALA A 170 -26.34 16.51 23.07
CA ALA A 170 -26.87 15.93 24.30
C ALA A 170 -26.62 16.84 25.52
N VAL A 171 -25.39 17.36 25.67
CA VAL A 171 -25.04 18.28 26.76
C VAL A 171 -25.86 19.59 26.68
N GLU A 172 -26.07 20.13 25.48
CA GLU A 172 -26.89 21.32 25.28
C GLU A 172 -28.36 21.08 25.66
N ALA A 173 -28.91 19.93 25.30
CA ALA A 173 -30.27 19.53 25.65
C ALA A 173 -30.44 19.38 27.17
N ASP A 174 -29.48 18.73 27.83
CA ASP A 174 -29.46 18.59 29.29
C ASP A 174 -29.31 19.93 30.00
N LEU A 175 -28.42 20.79 29.52
CA LEU A 175 -28.26 22.13 30.07
C LEU A 175 -29.55 22.96 29.95
N ALA A 176 -30.25 22.87 28.81
CA ALA A 176 -31.53 23.53 28.61
C ALA A 176 -32.61 22.98 29.55
N ARG A 177 -32.64 21.65 29.77
CA ARG A 177 -33.54 21.00 30.72
C ARG A 177 -33.28 21.44 32.15
N VAL A 178 -32.04 21.36 32.62
CA VAL A 178 -31.63 21.77 33.98
C VAL A 178 -31.94 23.26 34.21
N ARG A 179 -31.72 24.12 33.21
CA ARG A 179 -32.10 25.54 33.31
C ARG A 179 -33.61 25.75 33.47
N ARG A 180 -34.44 24.98 32.78
CA ARG A 180 -35.91 25.03 32.94
C ARG A 180 -36.32 24.54 34.32
N GLU A 181 -35.77 23.41 34.78
CA GLU A 181 -36.02 22.85 36.10
C GLU A 181 -35.61 23.83 37.22
N LEU A 182 -34.44 24.46 37.10
CA LEU A 182 -33.97 25.47 38.06
C LEU A 182 -34.91 26.68 38.14
N ARG A 183 -35.42 27.16 36.99
CA ARG A 183 -36.39 28.27 36.95
C ARG A 183 -37.70 27.87 37.64
N ALA A 184 -38.25 26.71 37.28
CA ALA A 184 -39.48 26.21 37.87
C ALA A 184 -39.36 26.02 39.40
N ARG A 185 -38.22 25.47 39.88
CA ARG A 185 -37.93 25.34 41.31
C ARG A 185 -37.78 26.69 42.01
N THR A 186 -37.18 27.67 41.34
CA THR A 186 -37.03 29.02 41.87
C THR A 186 -38.39 29.72 42.01
N GLU A 187 -39.27 29.57 41.01
CA GLU A 187 -40.65 30.08 41.05
C GLU A 187 -41.43 29.39 42.17
N GLN A 188 -41.39 28.06 42.24
CA GLN A 188 -42.03 27.28 43.31
C GLN A 188 -41.55 27.71 44.71
N ALA A 189 -40.24 27.96 44.88
CA ALA A 189 -39.70 28.44 46.16
C ALA A 189 -40.25 29.83 46.53
N ARG A 190 -40.30 30.76 45.56
CA ARG A 190 -40.87 32.10 45.78
C ARG A 190 -42.36 32.04 46.11
N ASP A 191 -43.10 31.14 45.48
CA ASP A 191 -44.54 30.97 45.74
C ASP A 191 -44.76 30.37 47.12
N ALA A 192 -43.95 29.38 47.51
CA ALA A 192 -43.98 28.80 48.85
C ALA A 192 -43.60 29.83 49.94
N ASP A 193 -42.61 30.69 49.68
CA ASP A 193 -42.25 31.79 50.59
C ASP A 193 -43.41 32.77 50.76
N ARG A 194 -44.08 33.19 49.68
CA ARG A 194 -45.25 34.07 49.76
C ARG A 194 -46.41 33.43 50.53
N ALA A 195 -46.73 32.16 50.23
CA ALA A 195 -47.78 31.44 50.94
C ALA A 195 -47.45 31.27 52.44
N ARG A 196 -46.18 31.06 52.78
CA ARG A 196 -45.72 31.03 54.17
C ARG A 196 -45.89 32.38 54.85
N ASP A 197 -45.53 33.48 54.20
CA ASP A 197 -45.69 34.83 54.76
C ASP A 197 -47.17 35.17 54.99
N GLU A 198 -48.04 34.82 54.05
CA GLU A 198 -49.51 34.96 54.19
C GLU A 198 -50.05 34.12 55.35
N ALA A 199 -49.62 32.87 55.48
CA ALA A 199 -50.04 31.99 56.57
C ALA A 199 -49.56 32.50 57.95
N VAL A 200 -48.34 33.04 58.02
CA VAL A 200 -47.79 33.66 59.25
C VAL A 200 -48.61 34.91 59.62
N ALA A 201 -48.96 35.76 58.66
CA ALA A 201 -49.79 36.93 58.90
C ALA A 201 -51.20 36.55 59.38
N ALA A 202 -51.85 35.59 58.72
CA ALA A 202 -53.17 35.09 59.12
C ALA A 202 -53.15 34.47 60.53
N LEU A 203 -52.10 33.72 60.87
CA LEU A 203 -51.91 33.16 62.20
C LEU A 203 -51.78 34.28 63.25
N ALA A 204 -51.02 35.34 62.97
CA ALA A 204 -50.89 36.48 63.87
C ALA A 204 -52.24 37.19 64.10
N GLU A 205 -53.03 37.39 63.05
CA GLU A 205 -54.38 37.97 63.17
C GLU A 205 -55.33 37.08 63.98
N GLU A 206 -55.29 35.76 63.79
CA GLU A 206 -56.08 34.81 64.60
C GLU A 206 -55.65 34.84 66.07
N GLN A 207 -54.34 34.89 66.35
CA GLN A 207 -53.81 35.00 67.71
C GLN A 207 -54.27 36.30 68.39
N GLU A 208 -54.25 37.43 67.68
CA GLU A 208 -54.78 38.69 68.21
C GLU A 208 -56.28 38.59 68.48
N ARG A 209 -57.06 38.01 67.55
CA ARG A 209 -58.51 37.82 67.75
C ARG A 209 -58.80 36.92 68.95
N ALA A 210 -58.10 35.80 69.06
CA ALA A 210 -58.20 34.89 70.20
C ALA A 210 -57.80 35.59 71.51
N GLY A 211 -56.73 36.38 71.50
CA GLY A 211 -56.30 37.18 72.65
C GLY A 211 -57.34 38.21 73.09
N ARG A 212 -57.96 38.93 72.13
CA ARG A 212 -59.06 39.87 72.41
C ARG A 212 -60.29 39.15 72.98
N ALA A 213 -60.67 38.00 72.42
CA ALA A 213 -61.80 37.21 72.91
C ALA A 213 -61.55 36.65 74.32
N ALA A 214 -60.34 36.15 74.60
CA ALA A 214 -59.94 35.69 75.93
C ALA A 214 -59.97 36.84 76.95
N ALA A 215 -59.42 38.00 76.62
CA ALA A 215 -59.44 39.17 77.50
C ALA A 215 -60.87 39.67 77.79
N ALA A 216 -61.78 39.61 76.79
CA ALA A 216 -63.19 39.92 76.97
C ALA A 216 -63.87 38.92 77.92
N ALA A 217 -63.68 37.61 77.70
CA ALA A 217 -64.22 36.56 78.56
C ALA A 217 -63.70 36.68 80.01
N ASP A 218 -62.41 37.00 80.20
CA ASP A 218 -61.83 37.24 81.53
C ASP A 218 -62.41 38.48 82.22
N ALA A 219 -62.74 39.54 81.46
CA ALA A 219 -63.40 40.72 82.00
C ALA A 219 -64.85 40.41 82.42
N GLU A 220 -65.61 39.68 81.60
CA GLU A 220 -66.96 39.21 81.93
C GLU A 220 -66.97 38.30 83.16
N ALA A 221 -66.05 37.33 83.23
CA ALA A 221 -65.92 36.45 84.39
C ALA A 221 -65.58 37.23 85.67
N ARG A 222 -64.73 38.25 85.59
CA ARG A 222 -64.45 39.15 86.73
C ARG A 222 -65.69 39.94 87.15
N ALA A 223 -66.45 40.47 86.20
CA ALA A 223 -67.69 41.20 86.48
C ALA A 223 -68.77 40.31 87.14
N LEU A 224 -68.97 39.09 86.62
CA LEU A 224 -69.90 38.11 87.19
C LEU A 224 -69.51 37.70 88.61
N ARG A 225 -68.22 37.45 88.87
CA ARG A 225 -67.73 37.14 90.23
C ARG A 225 -67.96 38.30 91.20
N ALA A 226 -67.68 39.53 90.77
CA ALA A 226 -67.97 40.73 91.58
C ALA A 226 -69.47 40.82 91.91
N ARG A 227 -70.34 40.55 90.94
CA ARG A 227 -71.79 40.57 91.12
C ARG A 227 -72.30 39.49 92.09
N VAL A 228 -71.72 38.29 92.05
CA VAL A 228 -72.06 37.22 93.00
C VAL A 228 -71.59 37.54 94.42
N ALA A 229 -70.48 38.24 94.59
CA ALA A 229 -70.00 38.67 95.91
C ALA A 229 -70.85 39.79 96.57
N GLU A 230 -71.69 40.48 95.78
CA GLU A 230 -72.65 41.49 96.27
C GLU A 230 -74.00 40.90 96.71
N LEU A 231 -74.23 39.59 96.51
CA LEU A 231 -75.45 38.86 96.88
C LEU A 231 -75.26 38.10 98.21
#